data_AF-S4P6D3-F1
#
_entry.id   AF-S4P6D3-F1
#
_cell.length_a   1.000
_cell.length_b   1.000
_cell.length_c   1.000
_cell.angle_alpha   90.00
_cell.angle_beta   90.00
_cell.angle_gamma   90.00
#
_symmetry.space_group_name_H-M   'P 1'
#
loop_
_entity.id
_entity.type
_entity.pdbx_description
1 polymer ?
#
loop_
_entity_poly.entity_id
_entity_poly.type
_entity_poly.pdbx_seq_one_letter_code
_entity_poly.pdbx_strand_id
1 'polypeptide(L)' 'MGLALVMEGLLSGCYHLCPNKMNFQFDSSFMYVIAVLCMIKLYQSRHADVNASAHTTFMLLALLMAIGCLG' A
#
# COMPACT_ATOMS: atom_id res chain seq x y z
N MET A 1 4.11 1.90 -9.64
CA MET A 1 4.60 2.88 -8.65
C MET A 1 4.00 4.26 -8.88
N GLY A 2 4.20 4.90 -10.05
CA GLY A 2 3.70 6.25 -10.31
C GLY A 2 2.20 6.49 -10.03
N LEU A 3 1.31 5.65 -10.58
CA LEU A 3 -0.14 5.78 -10.34
C LEU A 3 -0.53 5.60 -8.86
N ALA A 4 0.14 4.70 -8.15
CA ALA A 4 -0.12 4.47 -6.74
C ALA A 4 0.26 5.69 -5.89
N LEU A 5 1.41 6.32 -6.18
CA LEU A 5 1.85 7.55 -5.52
C LEU A 5 0.93 8.76 -5.81
N VAL A 6 0.39 8.85 -7.03
CA VAL A 6 -0.60 9.89 -7.37
C VAL A 6 -1.89 9.70 -6.55
N MET A 7 -2.37 8.46 -6.43
CA MET A 7 -3.55 8.17 -5.63
C MET A 7 -3.33 8.45 -4.15
N GLU A 8 -2.18 8.05 -3.60
CA GLU A 8 -1.78 8.38 -2.23
C GLU A 8 -1.78 9.89 -1.98
N GLY A 9 -1.18 10.68 -2.89
CA GLY A 9 -1.17 12.14 -2.75
C GLY A 9 -2.56 12.75 -2.76
N LEU A 10 -3.49 12.21 -3.57
CA LEU A 10 -4.89 12.63 -3.57
C LEU A 10 -5.59 12.29 -2.24
N LEU A 11 -5.43 11.05 -1.76
CA LEU A 11 -6.08 10.55 -0.54
C LEU A 11 -5.55 11.27 0.71
N SER A 12 -4.24 11.50 0.76
CA SER A 12 -3.60 12.25 1.85
C SER A 12 -4.01 13.71 1.86
N GLY A 13 -4.16 14.33 0.68
CA GLY A 13 -4.74 15.66 0.54
C GLY A 13 -6.19 15.72 1.01
N CYS A 14 -7.00 14.71 0.67
CA CYS A 14 -8.40 14.61 1.12
C CYS A 14 -8.52 14.43 2.64
N TYR A 15 -7.63 13.65 3.27
CA TYR A 15 -7.59 13.48 4.72
C TYR A 15 -7.28 14.80 5.45
N HIS A 16 -6.29 15.56 4.97
CA HIS A 16 -5.91 16.83 5.59
C HIS A 16 -6.92 17.96 5.34
N LEU A 17 -7.64 17.94 4.22
CA LEU A 17 -8.69 18.91 3.93
C LEU A 17 -9.96 18.65 4.75
N CYS A 18 -10.33 17.38 4.94
CA CYS A 18 -11.49 16.98 5.73
C CYS A 18 -11.19 15.71 6.54
N PRO A 19 -10.77 15.86 7.82
CA PRO A 19 -10.43 14.72 8.66
C PRO A 19 -11.68 13.93 9.01
N ASN A 20 -11.76 12.71 8.47
CA ASN A 20 -12.83 11.77 8.75
C ASN A 20 -12.25 10.36 8.88
N LYS A 21 -12.91 9.50 9.68
CA LYS A 21 -12.44 8.13 9.95
C LYS A 21 -12.32 7.27 8.68
N MET A 22 -13.20 7.53 7.71
CA MET A 22 -13.13 6.89 6.38
C MET A 22 -11.91 7.36 5.59
N ASN A 23 -11.62 8.66 5.56
CA ASN A 23 -10.47 9.22 4.85
C ASN A 23 -9.16 8.75 5.47
N PHE A 24 -9.09 8.65 6.81
CA PHE A 24 -7.92 8.13 7.52
C PHE A 24 -7.62 6.67 7.16
N GLN A 25 -8.65 5.82 7.13
CA GLN A 25 -8.47 4.42 6.73
C GLN A 25 -8.08 4.29 5.26
N PHE A 26 -8.67 5.10 4.38
CA PHE A 26 -8.32 5.08 2.97
C PHE A 26 -6.86 5.53 2.72
N ASP A 27 -6.42 6.64 3.33
CA ASP A 27 -5.04 7.14 3.27
C ASP A 27 -4.04 6.09 3.78
N SER A 28 -4.24 5.62 5.01
CA SER A 28 -3.35 4.62 5.64
C SER A 28 -3.31 3.30 4.87
N SER A 29 -4.42 2.88 4.26
CA SER A 29 -4.47 1.64 3.48
C SER A 29 -3.63 1.71 2.20
N PHE A 30 -3.62 2.85 1.51
CA PHE A 30 -2.78 3.03 0.31
C PHE A 30 -1.30 3.20 0.67
N MET A 31 -0.97 3.79 1.82
CA MET A 31 0.41 3.76 2.37
C MET A 31 0.93 2.33 2.48
N TYR A 32 0.16 1.42 3.08
CA TYR A 32 0.56 0.02 3.24
C TYR A 32 0.77 -0.68 1.89
N VAL A 33 -0.10 -0.42 0.91
CA VAL A 33 0.02 -0.99 -0.43
C VAL A 33 1.32 -0.51 -1.11
N ILE A 34 1.63 0.78 -1.02
CA ILE A 34 2.83 1.36 -1.63
C ILE A 34 4.10 0.84 -0.94
N ALA A 35 4.08 0.69 0.39
CA ALA A 35 5.20 0.13 1.14
C ALA A 35 5.53 -1.30 0.68
N VAL A 36 4.53 -2.17 0.55
CA VAL A 36 4.70 -3.56 0.08
C VAL A 36 5.20 -3.58 -1.37
N LEU A 37 4.60 -2.77 -2.25
CA LEU A 37 5.05 -2.67 -3.64
C LEU A 37 6.50 -2.18 -3.74
N CYS A 38 6.92 -1.24 -2.89
CA CYS A 38 8.30 -0.74 -2.84
C CYS A 38 9.26 -1.84 -2.41
N MET A 39 8.92 -2.59 -1.35
CA MET A 39 9.72 -3.72 -0.90
C MET A 39 9.87 -4.78 -1.98
N ILE A 40 8.79 -5.14 -2.68
CA ILE A 40 8.84 -6.12 -3.77
C ILE A 40 9.70 -5.62 -4.91
N LYS A 41 9.50 -4.37 -5.37
CA LYS A 41 10.28 -3.79 -6.47
C LYS A 41 11.77 -3.69 -6.13
N LEU A 42 12.10 -3.25 -4.91
CA LEU A 42 13.49 -3.20 -4.43
C LEU A 42 14.10 -4.60 -4.35
N TYR A 43 13.36 -5.58 -3.82
CA TYR A 43 13.84 -6.96 -3.70
C TYR A 43 14.07 -7.61 -5.08
N GLN A 44 13.12 -7.46 -6.00
CA GLN A 44 13.26 -7.91 -7.40
C GLN A 44 14.44 -7.23 -8.11
N SER A 45 14.69 -5.94 -7.83
CA SER A 45 15.81 -5.20 -8.43
C SER A 45 17.17 -5.63 -7.86
N ARG A 46 17.20 -6.16 -6.63
CA ARG A 46 18.44 -6.60 -5.95
C ARG A 46 18.74 -8.09 -6.16
N HIS A 47 17.72 -8.92 -6.30
CA HIS A 47 17.82 -10.34 -6.59
C HIS A 47 16.89 -10.69 -7.76
N ALA A 48 17.37 -10.46 -8.99
CA ALA A 48 16.61 -10.70 -10.21
C ALA A 48 16.19 -12.18 -10.40
N ASP A 49 16.86 -13.09 -9.70
CA ASP A 49 16.61 -14.54 -9.77
C ASP A 49 15.40 -14.99 -8.92
N VAL A 50 14.95 -14.16 -7.97
CA VAL A 50 13.85 -14.50 -7.05
C VAL A 50 12.63 -13.64 -7.35
N ASN A 51 11.65 -14.24 -8.03
CA ASN A 51 10.36 -13.60 -8.26
C ASN A 51 9.37 -13.99 -7.16
N ALA A 52 8.85 -13.00 -6.44
CA ALA A 52 7.76 -13.21 -5.49
C ALA A 52 6.48 -13.61 -6.26
N SER A 53 5.85 -14.72 -5.86
CA SER A 53 4.59 -15.17 -6.46
C SER A 53 3.48 -14.13 -6.24
N ALA A 54 2.70 -13.85 -7.29
CA ALA A 54 1.59 -12.91 -7.20
C ALA A 54 0.63 -13.27 -6.04
N HIS A 55 0.34 -14.57 -5.88
CA HIS A 55 -0.55 -15.05 -4.82
C HIS A 55 -0.05 -14.74 -3.41
N THR A 56 1.25 -14.87 -3.15
CA THR A 56 1.81 -14.56 -1.83
C THR A 56 1.80 -13.06 -1.57
N THR A 57 2.06 -12.25 -2.59
CA THR A 57 2.00 -10.78 -2.47
C THR A 57 0.57 -10.28 -2.20
N PHE A 58 -0.44 -10.83 -2.88
CA PHE A 58 -1.84 -10.47 -2.63
C PHE A 58 -2.37 -10.98 -1.29
N MET A 59 -1.96 -12.18 -0.85
CA MET A 59 -2.28 -12.68 0.50
C MET A 59 -1.71 -11.79 1.59
N LEU A 60 -0.45 -11.35 1.44
CA LEU A 60 0.19 -10.45 2.39
C LEU A 60 -0.49 -9.08 2.41
N LEU A 61 -0.88 -8.56 1.24
CA LEU A 61 -1.66 -7.32 1.14
C LEU A 61 -3.02 -7.43 1.85
N ALA A 62 -3.74 -8.53 1.61
CA ALA A 62 -5.04 -8.78 2.23
C ALA A 62 -4.94 -8.86 3.76
N LEU A 63 -3.90 -9.50 4.28
CA LEU A 63 -3.65 -9.61 5.72
C LEU A 63 -3.30 -8.24 6.32
N LEU A 64 -2.46 -7.44 5.67
CA LEU A 64 -2.15 -6.09 6.11
C LEU A 64 -3.38 -5.17 6.12
N MET A 65 -4.26 -5.28 5.12
CA MET A 65 -5.52 -4.54 5.12
C MET A 65 -6.48 -5.00 6.21
N ALA A 66 -6.54 -6.31 6.50
CA ALA A 66 -7.34 -6.84 7.60
C ALA A 66 -6.85 -6.31 8.97
N ILE A 67 -5.54 -6.25 9.17
CA ILE A 67 -4.95 -5.64 10.38
C ILE A 67 -5.24 -4.14 10.43
N GLY A 68 -5.08 -3.42 9.31
CA GLY A 68 -5.39 -1.99 9.21
C GLY A 68 -6.85 -1.65 9.50
N CYS A 69 -7.78 -2.58 9.24
CA CYS A 69 -9.21 -2.41 9.52
C CYS A 69 -9.58 -2.67 10.99
N LEU A 70 -8.71 -3.35 11.74
CA LEU A 70 -8.88 -3.61 13.19
C LEU A 70 -8.42 -2.42 14.06
N GLY A 71 -7.77 -1.40 13.46
CA GLY A 71 -7.23 -0.21 14.12
C GLY A 71 -8.19 0.97 14.19
#